data_AF-A0A6S6M989-F1
#
_entry.id   AF-A0A6S6M989-F1
#
_cell.length_a   1.000
_cell.length_b   1.000
_cell.length_c   1.000
_cell.angle_alpha   90.00
_cell.angle_beta   90.00
_cell.angle_gamma   90.00
#
_symmetry.space_group_name_H-M   'P 1'
#
loop_
_entity.id
_entity.type
_entity.pdbx_description
1 polymer ?
#
loop_
_entity_poly.entity_id
_entity_poly.type
_entity_poly.pdbx_seq_one_letter_code
_entity_poly.pdbx_strand_id
1 'polypeptide(L)'
;MPIKTFAILLILLLCGACTSQVTRLKPVPTEDGEVYLYAQPLPQEATGLRFRLKQVIAVKGDGAEVPLTVMLPDLRPGTSDRQRLLAHGFLPPGQYQGFYFQAEQAFLAGEKGENELAIDEKRELQVFPFTVKRRQADLFSLSFKVGESLRRVQGFMPIFVLGTLPKPLTNLTGYVTNYAAGDITVFDKRSGEALDVIATGRAPKTVVFDKEQLRAYVVASADDAIEVIDIRSGQPVNTIRLNNGDQPSDALLTPDRATLMVVNQGTNSVSFIDPNSNFESTRVKVGNSPASIILDPQGKRAYVFNTLSSNFSVLDVNARVVLATVSTESVPVRGDFNRQGDKLYVFHQWSPTLLVYDTASLTVLKRIYTGLGVSAIKVDRATDRLYVAKKDSAIIEIYDPFSLIPIDFLEAGGWASYMLIDADENNLLLVLPEKNALQSINLISKKNRFLMDTGSAPNWSAIMGAR
;
A
#
# COMPACT_ATOMS: atom_id res chain seq x y z
N MET A 1 19.83 51.42 -46.76
CA MET A 1 18.79 51.24 -45.73
C MET A 1 17.47 50.87 -46.40
N PRO A 2 17.08 49.59 -46.38
CA PRO A 2 15.70 49.23 -46.65
C PRO A 2 15.13 48.22 -45.63
N ILE A 3 13.82 48.33 -45.47
CA ILE A 3 12.89 47.46 -44.74
C ILE A 3 12.83 46.09 -45.41
N LYS A 4 12.88 45.00 -44.63
CA LYS A 4 12.37 43.68 -45.03
C LYS A 4 11.62 43.01 -43.87
N THR A 5 10.37 42.67 -44.16
CA THR A 5 9.36 41.94 -43.41
C THR A 5 9.52 40.41 -43.57
N PHE A 6 8.82 39.62 -42.73
CA PHE A 6 8.67 38.14 -42.69
C PHE A 6 9.80 37.36 -41.97
N ALA A 7 9.57 36.42 -41.05
CA ALA A 7 8.35 35.74 -40.59
C ALA A 7 8.54 35.26 -39.13
N ILE A 8 7.44 35.27 -38.38
CA ILE A 8 7.28 34.67 -37.05
C ILE A 8 7.29 33.14 -37.21
N LEU A 9 8.19 32.43 -36.52
CA LEU A 9 8.01 31.00 -36.25
C LEU A 9 8.18 30.72 -34.75
N LEU A 10 7.03 30.45 -34.16
CA LEU A 10 6.78 29.93 -32.83
C LEU A 10 7.53 28.59 -32.64
N ILE A 11 8.59 28.55 -31.83
CA ILE A 11 9.15 27.30 -31.31
C ILE A 11 8.86 27.28 -29.81
N LEU A 12 7.67 26.80 -29.49
CA LEU A 12 7.17 26.49 -28.16
C LEU A 12 6.58 25.07 -28.26
N LEU A 13 6.84 24.26 -27.24
CA LEU A 13 6.29 22.91 -26.99
C LEU A 13 6.91 21.72 -27.74
N LEU A 14 8.04 21.25 -27.24
CA LEU A 14 8.31 19.81 -27.05
C LEU A 14 8.90 19.58 -25.65
N CYS A 15 8.21 20.06 -24.61
CA CYS A 15 8.36 19.45 -23.29
C CYS A 15 7.57 18.14 -23.35
N GLY A 16 8.28 17.02 -23.38
CA GLY A 16 7.70 15.70 -23.21
C GLY A 16 6.85 15.71 -21.96
N ALA A 17 5.54 15.66 -22.15
CA ALA A 17 4.58 15.37 -21.11
C ALA A 17 4.82 13.91 -20.67
N CYS A 18 5.77 13.71 -19.76
CA CYS A 18 5.57 12.72 -18.71
C CYS A 18 4.42 13.27 -17.89
N THR A 19 3.18 12.96 -18.30
CA THR A 19 2.03 13.04 -17.42
C THR A 19 2.35 12.14 -16.24
N SER A 20 2.85 12.72 -15.15
CA SER A 20 2.57 12.18 -13.83
C SER A 20 1.06 11.98 -13.82
N GLN A 21 0.59 10.74 -13.82
CA GLN A 21 -0.81 10.49 -13.48
C GLN A 21 -0.99 11.19 -12.14
N VAL A 22 -1.71 12.32 -12.15
CA VAL A 22 -2.15 12.95 -10.92
C VAL A 22 -3.07 11.93 -10.31
N THR A 23 -2.55 11.14 -9.36
CA THR A 23 -3.35 10.22 -8.56
C THR A 23 -4.38 11.09 -7.85
N ARG A 24 -5.58 11.17 -8.42
CA ARG A 24 -6.66 11.94 -7.83
C ARG A 24 -7.02 11.25 -6.52
N LEU A 25 -6.77 11.95 -5.42
CA LEU A 25 -7.37 11.58 -4.13
C LEU A 25 -8.87 11.51 -4.35
N LYS A 26 -9.50 10.41 -3.94
CA LYS A 26 -10.96 10.36 -3.93
C LYS A 26 -11.45 11.48 -3.00
N PRO A 27 -12.43 12.30 -3.40
CA PRO A 27 -13.06 13.23 -2.48
C PRO A 27 -13.66 12.38 -1.36
N VAL A 28 -13.23 12.60 -0.11
CA VAL A 28 -13.84 11.95 1.05
C VAL A 28 -15.28 12.43 1.11
N PRO A 29 -16.29 11.57 0.88
CA PRO A 29 -17.67 11.97 1.13
C PRO A 29 -17.77 12.28 2.63
N THR A 30 -18.31 13.44 2.95
CA THR A 30 -18.11 14.07 4.26
C THR A 30 -18.73 13.28 5.42
N GLU A 31 -19.65 12.35 5.13
CA GLU A 31 -20.35 11.50 6.11
C GLU A 31 -20.51 10.01 5.74
N ASP A 32 -20.19 9.56 4.52
CA ASP A 32 -20.45 8.17 4.13
C ASP A 32 -19.54 7.17 4.84
N GLY A 33 -19.97 5.92 4.92
CA GLY A 33 -19.10 4.79 5.21
C GLY A 33 -18.64 4.11 3.93
N GLU A 34 -17.74 3.15 4.05
CA GLU A 34 -17.16 2.39 2.95
C GLU A 34 -17.41 0.90 3.12
N VAL A 35 -17.66 0.20 2.02
CA VAL A 35 -17.85 -1.25 2.03
C VAL A 35 -16.96 -1.91 1.01
N TYR A 36 -16.26 -2.94 1.46
CA TYR A 36 -15.39 -3.80 0.67
C TYR A 36 -15.93 -5.22 0.65
N LEU A 37 -16.18 -5.76 -0.54
CA LEU A 37 -16.65 -7.13 -0.74
C LEU A 37 -15.51 -7.98 -1.30
N TYR A 38 -14.97 -8.89 -0.50
CA TYR A 38 -13.92 -9.81 -0.92
C TYR A 38 -14.48 -11.20 -1.21
N ALA A 39 -14.36 -11.68 -2.44
CA ALA A 39 -14.73 -13.04 -2.80
C ALA A 39 -13.60 -14.02 -2.44
N GLN A 40 -13.97 -15.09 -1.75
CA GLN A 40 -13.13 -16.28 -1.59
C GLN A 40 -12.94 -16.99 -2.93
N PRO A 41 -11.88 -17.81 -3.10
CA PRO A 41 -11.71 -18.66 -4.27
C PRO A 41 -13.00 -19.43 -4.58
N LEU A 42 -13.35 -19.53 -5.86
CA LEU A 42 -14.49 -20.37 -6.24
C LEU A 42 -14.19 -21.82 -5.81
N PRO A 43 -15.18 -22.49 -5.19
CA PRO A 43 -14.95 -23.82 -4.65
C PRO A 43 -14.83 -24.84 -5.78
N GLN A 44 -14.27 -26.03 -5.51
CA GLN A 44 -13.99 -27.02 -6.57
C GLN A 44 -15.24 -27.48 -7.31
N GLU A 45 -16.42 -27.46 -6.68
CA GLU A 45 -17.70 -27.78 -7.31
C GLU A 45 -18.06 -26.81 -8.44
N ALA A 46 -17.45 -25.62 -8.47
CA ALA A 46 -17.63 -24.65 -9.54
C ALA A 46 -16.82 -25.00 -10.80
N THR A 47 -16.07 -26.12 -10.82
CA THR A 47 -15.23 -26.51 -11.97
C THR A 47 -16.00 -26.43 -13.29
N GLY A 48 -15.43 -25.70 -14.27
CA GLY A 48 -16.06 -25.49 -15.57
C GLY A 48 -17.08 -24.35 -15.64
N LEU A 49 -17.47 -23.74 -14.51
CA LEU A 49 -18.34 -22.57 -14.48
C LEU A 49 -17.52 -21.28 -14.68
N ARG A 50 -17.92 -20.41 -15.59
CA ARG A 50 -17.39 -19.03 -15.65
C ARG A 50 -18.54 -18.05 -15.80
N PHE A 51 -18.48 -16.92 -15.11
CA PHE A 51 -19.53 -15.91 -15.20
C PHE A 51 -18.96 -14.50 -15.06
N ARG A 52 -19.71 -13.54 -15.57
CA ARG A 52 -19.37 -12.13 -15.55
C ARG A 52 -20.42 -11.35 -14.77
N LEU A 53 -20.00 -10.64 -13.73
CA LEU A 53 -20.84 -9.73 -12.97
C LEU A 53 -20.98 -8.40 -13.72
N LYS A 54 -22.23 -7.98 -13.88
CA LYS A 54 -22.61 -6.67 -14.41
C LYS A 54 -22.58 -5.60 -13.33
N GLN A 55 -23.19 -5.91 -12.18
CA GLN A 55 -23.33 -4.96 -11.08
C GLN A 55 -23.51 -5.64 -9.74
N VAL A 56 -23.10 -4.93 -8.69
CA VAL A 56 -23.40 -5.25 -7.29
C VAL A 56 -24.07 -4.03 -6.67
N ILE A 57 -25.17 -4.25 -5.96
CA ILE A 57 -26.00 -3.17 -5.42
C ILE A 57 -26.26 -3.46 -3.94
N ALA A 58 -25.96 -2.50 -3.06
CA ALA A 58 -26.36 -2.54 -1.66
C ALA A 58 -27.80 -2.06 -1.51
N VAL A 59 -28.58 -2.73 -0.67
CA VAL A 59 -29.99 -2.39 -0.43
C VAL A 59 -30.17 -1.90 1.00
N LYS A 60 -30.58 -0.64 1.15
CA LYS A 60 -30.81 0.00 2.44
C LYS A 60 -32.08 -0.56 3.11
N GLY A 61 -32.23 -0.37 4.42
CA GLY A 61 -33.40 -0.80 5.21
C GLY A 61 -34.74 -0.26 4.71
N ASP A 62 -34.73 0.89 4.04
CA ASP A 62 -35.90 1.51 3.39
C ASP A 62 -36.14 1.03 1.95
N GLY A 63 -35.29 0.14 1.44
CA GLY A 63 -35.34 -0.39 0.07
C GLY A 63 -34.55 0.44 -0.95
N ALA A 64 -33.91 1.55 -0.56
CA ALA A 64 -33.09 2.32 -1.48
C ALA A 64 -31.88 1.50 -1.97
N GLU A 65 -31.62 1.56 -3.27
CA GLU A 65 -30.55 0.82 -3.94
C GLU A 65 -29.34 1.74 -4.16
N VAL A 66 -28.15 1.29 -3.73
CA VAL A 66 -26.89 2.02 -3.91
C VAL A 66 -25.90 1.13 -4.67
N PRO A 67 -25.52 1.47 -5.91
CA PRO A 67 -24.60 0.65 -6.70
C PRO A 67 -23.17 0.72 -6.16
N LEU A 68 -22.48 -0.42 -6.18
CA LEU A 68 -21.05 -0.53 -5.89
C LEU A 68 -20.25 -0.66 -7.19
N THR A 69 -18.98 -0.29 -7.14
CA THR A 69 -18.05 -0.50 -8.25
C THR A 69 -17.58 -1.95 -8.26
N VAL A 70 -17.81 -2.68 -9.36
CA VAL A 70 -17.30 -4.04 -9.55
C VAL A 70 -15.83 -3.99 -9.93
N MET A 71 -14.99 -4.58 -9.10
CA MET A 71 -13.53 -4.62 -9.27
C MET A 71 -13.08 -5.92 -9.96
N LEU A 72 -13.83 -7.01 -9.77
CA LEU A 72 -13.61 -8.30 -10.43
C LEU A 72 -14.88 -8.72 -11.18
N PRO A 73 -15.06 -8.28 -12.44
CA PRO A 73 -16.23 -8.64 -13.22
C PRO A 73 -16.20 -10.11 -13.64
N ASP A 74 -15.06 -10.66 -14.04
CA ASP A 74 -14.94 -12.02 -14.55
C ASP A 74 -14.53 -13.01 -13.45
N LEU A 75 -15.38 -14.00 -13.18
CA LEU A 75 -15.16 -15.07 -12.21
C LEU A 75 -15.14 -16.44 -12.89
N ARG A 76 -14.10 -17.24 -12.61
CA ARG A 76 -13.96 -18.64 -13.05
C ARG A 76 -13.08 -19.45 -12.09
N PRO A 77 -13.24 -20.77 -11.94
CA PRO A 77 -12.28 -21.62 -11.24
C PRO A 77 -10.87 -21.36 -11.77
N GLY A 78 -9.90 -21.20 -10.87
CA GLY A 78 -8.53 -20.87 -11.23
C GLY A 78 -8.30 -19.43 -11.73
N THR A 79 -9.29 -18.51 -11.71
CA THR A 79 -8.96 -17.06 -11.81
C THR A 79 -8.13 -16.59 -10.63
N SER A 80 -8.22 -17.31 -9.50
CA SER A 80 -7.43 -17.05 -8.31
C SER A 80 -7.56 -18.21 -7.32
N ASP A 81 -6.44 -18.74 -6.84
CA ASP A 81 -6.38 -19.64 -5.67
C ASP A 81 -6.37 -18.83 -4.36
N ARG A 82 -6.67 -17.52 -4.43
CA ARG A 82 -6.68 -16.58 -3.31
C ARG A 82 -7.96 -15.74 -3.27
N GLN A 83 -8.23 -15.14 -2.12
CA GLN A 83 -9.25 -14.11 -1.91
C GLN A 83 -9.03 -12.91 -2.86
N ARG A 84 -10.10 -12.34 -3.42
CA ARG A 84 -10.05 -11.23 -4.39
C ARG A 84 -11.05 -10.14 -4.05
N LEU A 85 -10.71 -8.88 -4.32
CA LEU A 85 -11.66 -7.77 -4.15
C LEU A 85 -12.70 -7.81 -5.28
N LEU A 86 -13.94 -8.15 -4.92
CA LEU A 86 -15.06 -8.30 -5.86
C LEU A 86 -15.69 -6.96 -6.22
N ALA A 87 -16.06 -6.18 -5.21
CA ALA A 87 -16.69 -4.90 -5.36
C ALA A 87 -16.39 -3.97 -4.18
N HIS A 88 -16.50 -2.67 -4.40
CA HIS A 88 -16.27 -1.64 -3.40
C HIS A 88 -17.15 -0.42 -3.66
N GLY A 89 -17.57 0.29 -2.60
CA GLY A 89 -18.19 1.61 -2.76
C GLY A 89 -18.52 2.30 -1.44
N PHE A 90 -18.83 3.59 -1.56
CA PHE A 90 -19.34 4.42 -0.47
C PHE A 90 -20.83 4.20 -0.27
N LEU A 91 -21.24 4.11 0.97
CA LEU A 91 -22.64 3.91 1.37
C LEU A 91 -23.04 4.99 2.39
N PRO A 92 -24.20 5.64 2.20
CA PRO A 92 -24.76 6.51 3.23
C PRO A 92 -24.94 5.76 4.55
N PRO A 93 -24.70 6.39 5.71
CA PRO A 93 -24.87 5.76 7.00
C PRO A 93 -26.30 5.24 7.21
N GLY A 94 -26.43 4.08 7.86
CA GLY A 94 -27.72 3.48 8.16
C GLY A 94 -27.71 1.97 8.15
N GLN A 95 -28.92 1.40 8.30
CA GLN A 95 -29.14 -0.04 8.24
C GLN A 95 -29.30 -0.49 6.78
N TYR A 96 -28.70 -1.63 6.46
CA TYR A 96 -28.77 -2.28 5.16
C TYR A 96 -29.30 -3.70 5.32
N GLN A 97 -30.04 -4.16 4.31
CA GLN A 97 -30.64 -5.49 4.28
C GLN A 97 -29.74 -6.53 3.64
N GLY A 98 -28.85 -6.12 2.73
CA GLY A 98 -27.98 -7.02 1.98
C GLY A 98 -27.62 -6.49 0.59
N PHE A 99 -27.35 -7.40 -0.35
CA PHE A 99 -26.89 -7.05 -1.69
C PHE A 99 -27.63 -7.80 -2.80
N TYR A 100 -27.77 -7.16 -3.95
CA TYR A 100 -28.03 -7.82 -5.23
C TYR A 100 -26.71 -8.07 -5.97
N PHE A 101 -26.55 -9.27 -6.51
CA PHE A 101 -25.46 -9.61 -7.42
C PHE A 101 -26.06 -9.98 -8.77
N GLN A 102 -25.76 -9.20 -9.80
CA GLN A 102 -26.30 -9.43 -11.13
C GLN A 102 -25.20 -9.84 -12.09
N ALA A 103 -25.37 -11.03 -12.68
CA ALA A 103 -24.55 -11.48 -13.79
C ALA A 103 -25.08 -10.93 -15.13
N GLU A 104 -24.20 -10.79 -16.12
CA GLU A 104 -24.59 -10.56 -17.52
C GLU A 104 -24.33 -11.77 -18.42
N GLN A 105 -23.39 -12.63 -18.04
CA GLN A 105 -23.03 -13.82 -18.81
C GLN A 105 -22.60 -14.94 -17.88
N ALA A 106 -22.91 -16.19 -18.24
CA ALA A 106 -22.46 -17.37 -17.53
C ALA A 106 -22.35 -18.55 -18.49
N PHE A 107 -21.34 -19.39 -18.28
CA PHE A 107 -21.03 -20.54 -19.11
C PHE A 107 -20.65 -21.72 -18.22
N LEU A 108 -21.06 -22.92 -18.61
CA LEU A 108 -20.70 -24.17 -17.94
C LEU A 108 -20.09 -25.14 -18.94
N ALA A 109 -18.89 -25.63 -18.65
CA ALA A 109 -18.25 -26.68 -19.44
C ALA A 109 -19.09 -27.97 -19.41
N GLY A 110 -19.40 -28.51 -20.59
CA GLY A 110 -20.02 -29.83 -20.77
C GLY A 110 -19.21 -30.72 -21.71
N GLU A 111 -19.71 -31.93 -21.98
CA GLU A 111 -18.98 -32.95 -22.75
C GLU A 111 -18.63 -32.53 -24.19
N LYS A 112 -19.39 -31.61 -24.79
CA LYS A 112 -19.23 -31.14 -26.18
C LYS A 112 -18.69 -29.71 -26.31
N GLY A 113 -18.26 -29.09 -25.21
CA GLY A 113 -17.81 -27.69 -25.17
C GLY A 113 -18.48 -26.88 -24.07
N GLU A 114 -18.31 -25.55 -24.10
CA GLU A 114 -18.98 -24.65 -23.16
C GLU A 114 -20.43 -24.39 -23.57
N ASN A 115 -21.35 -24.54 -22.62
CA ASN A 115 -22.76 -24.18 -22.79
C ASN A 115 -23.03 -22.86 -22.10
N GLU A 116 -23.63 -21.91 -22.80
CA GLU A 116 -24.11 -20.67 -22.20
C GLU A 116 -25.34 -20.95 -21.32
N LEU A 117 -25.34 -20.38 -20.11
CA LEU A 117 -26.44 -20.48 -19.16
C LEU A 117 -27.35 -19.27 -19.32
N ALA A 118 -28.66 -19.48 -19.22
CA ALA A 118 -29.62 -18.39 -19.24
C ALA A 118 -29.50 -17.59 -17.93
N ILE A 119 -29.30 -16.28 -18.02
CA ILE A 119 -29.27 -15.42 -16.83
C ILE A 119 -30.68 -15.22 -16.29
N ASP A 120 -30.88 -15.48 -15.00
CA ASP A 120 -32.14 -15.18 -14.34
C ASP A 120 -32.33 -13.67 -14.23
N GLU A 121 -33.34 -13.12 -14.91
CA GLU A 121 -33.66 -11.69 -14.87
C GLU A 121 -34.25 -11.27 -13.52
N LYS A 122 -34.76 -12.23 -12.73
CA LYS A 122 -35.33 -11.94 -11.42
C LYS A 122 -34.20 -11.65 -10.43
N ARG A 123 -34.17 -10.42 -9.91
CA ARG A 123 -33.26 -10.04 -8.83
C ARG A 123 -33.68 -10.70 -7.52
N GLU A 124 -32.74 -11.37 -6.87
CA GLU A 124 -32.94 -11.95 -5.53
C GLU A 124 -32.03 -11.24 -4.53
N LEU A 125 -32.63 -10.70 -3.47
CA LEU A 125 -31.88 -9.99 -2.43
C LEU A 125 -31.19 -11.04 -1.57
N GLN A 126 -29.86 -11.01 -1.55
CA GLN A 126 -29.10 -11.83 -0.62
C GLN A 126 -29.03 -11.09 0.70
N VAL A 127 -29.80 -11.60 1.68
CA VAL A 127 -30.06 -10.91 2.94
C VAL A 127 -28.88 -11.05 3.88
N PHE A 128 -28.21 -9.93 4.11
CA PHE A 128 -27.11 -9.75 5.04
C PHE A 128 -27.34 -8.44 5.79
N PRO A 129 -27.97 -8.46 6.97
CA PRO A 129 -28.19 -7.22 7.70
C PRO A 129 -26.86 -6.65 8.22
N PHE A 130 -26.55 -5.40 7.90
CA PHE A 130 -25.39 -4.69 8.44
C PHE A 130 -25.69 -3.21 8.65
N THR A 131 -24.84 -2.54 9.43
CA THR A 131 -24.95 -1.11 9.70
C THR A 131 -23.73 -0.40 9.16
N VAL A 132 -23.94 0.50 8.21
CA VAL A 132 -22.89 1.40 7.74
C VAL A 132 -22.76 2.56 8.70
N LYS A 133 -21.56 2.76 9.23
CA LYS A 133 -21.23 3.88 10.11
C LYS A 133 -20.49 4.97 9.35
N ARG A 134 -20.66 6.21 9.81
CA ARG A 134 -19.97 7.38 9.25
C ARG A 134 -18.46 7.19 9.33
N ARG A 135 -17.75 7.37 8.21
CA ARG A 135 -16.27 7.34 8.15
C ARG A 135 -15.67 6.06 8.73
N GLN A 136 -16.37 4.95 8.56
CA GLN A 136 -15.83 3.62 8.84
C GLN A 136 -15.88 2.80 7.56
N ALA A 137 -14.93 1.90 7.43
CA ALA A 137 -14.91 0.92 6.36
C ALA A 137 -15.28 -0.44 6.96
N ASP A 138 -16.10 -1.21 6.25
CA ASP A 138 -16.47 -2.57 6.60
C ASP A 138 -16.02 -3.52 5.48
N LEU A 139 -15.34 -4.60 5.86
CA LEU A 139 -14.95 -5.69 4.94
C LEU A 139 -15.88 -6.89 5.13
N PHE A 140 -16.46 -7.38 4.03
CA PHE A 140 -17.23 -8.62 4.00
C PHE A 140 -16.51 -9.67 3.15
N SER A 141 -16.31 -10.87 3.72
CA SER A 141 -15.88 -12.03 2.94
C SER A 141 -17.09 -12.72 2.33
N LEU A 142 -17.03 -13.08 1.06
CA LEU A 142 -18.10 -13.71 0.31
C LEU A 142 -17.65 -15.09 -0.19
N SER A 143 -18.44 -16.12 0.07
CA SER A 143 -18.25 -17.46 -0.48
C SER A 143 -19.34 -17.78 -1.49
N PHE A 144 -18.95 -18.21 -2.68
CA PHE A 144 -19.89 -18.55 -3.76
C PHE A 144 -20.59 -19.89 -3.50
N LYS A 145 -21.91 -19.96 -3.73
CA LYS A 145 -22.74 -21.16 -3.55
C LYS A 145 -23.17 -21.73 -4.89
N VAL A 146 -22.41 -22.70 -5.39
CA VAL A 146 -22.62 -23.31 -6.72
C VAL A 146 -24.02 -23.91 -6.86
N GLY A 147 -24.43 -24.74 -5.90
CA GLY A 147 -25.72 -25.45 -5.97
C GLY A 147 -26.94 -24.54 -5.92
N GLU A 148 -26.83 -23.38 -5.27
CA GLU A 148 -27.90 -22.37 -5.22
C GLU A 148 -27.87 -21.46 -6.46
N SER A 149 -26.68 -21.29 -7.06
CA SER A 149 -26.51 -20.44 -8.24
C SER A 149 -26.93 -21.10 -9.55
N LEU A 150 -26.90 -22.44 -9.61
CA LEU A 150 -27.35 -23.24 -10.76
C LEU A 150 -28.80 -23.69 -10.54
N ARG A 151 -29.76 -23.03 -11.20
CA ARG A 151 -31.18 -23.40 -11.10
C ARG A 151 -31.52 -24.58 -12.02
N ARG A 152 -32.57 -25.34 -11.65
CA ARG A 152 -32.99 -26.62 -12.29
C ARG A 152 -33.24 -26.57 -13.80
N VAL A 153 -33.48 -25.39 -14.40
CA VAL A 153 -33.79 -25.21 -15.83
C VAL A 153 -32.75 -24.29 -16.49
N GLN A 154 -31.46 -24.66 -16.45
CA GLN A 154 -30.33 -23.92 -17.08
C GLN A 154 -30.23 -22.43 -16.71
N GLY A 155 -30.93 -22.00 -15.65
CA GLY A 155 -30.90 -20.63 -15.15
C GLY A 155 -29.68 -20.42 -14.25
N PHE A 156 -29.03 -19.27 -14.39
CA PHE A 156 -27.90 -18.87 -13.57
C PHE A 156 -28.20 -17.56 -12.84
N MET A 157 -27.96 -17.57 -11.53
CA MET A 157 -28.00 -16.36 -10.71
C MET A 157 -26.92 -16.49 -9.64
N PRO A 158 -25.96 -15.55 -9.54
CA PRO A 158 -24.85 -15.74 -8.62
C PRO A 158 -25.30 -15.57 -7.16
N ILE A 159 -25.19 -16.63 -6.37
CA ILE A 159 -25.45 -16.63 -4.93
C ILE A 159 -24.14 -16.65 -4.15
N PHE A 160 -24.00 -15.69 -3.24
CA PHE A 160 -22.93 -15.61 -2.27
C PHE A 160 -23.50 -15.75 -0.86
N VAL A 161 -22.65 -16.11 0.09
CA VAL A 161 -22.94 -16.03 1.53
C VAL A 161 -21.80 -15.32 2.24
N LEU A 162 -22.09 -14.68 3.37
CA LEU A 162 -21.06 -14.12 4.23
C LEU A 162 -20.18 -15.23 4.82
N GLY A 163 -18.88 -15.12 4.57
CA GLY A 163 -17.85 -15.86 5.27
C GLY A 163 -17.53 -15.22 6.62
N THR A 164 -16.97 -16.01 7.52
CA THR A 164 -16.45 -15.51 8.80
C THR A 164 -15.04 -14.98 8.60
N LEU A 165 -14.80 -13.71 8.92
CA LEU A 165 -13.45 -13.15 9.02
C LEU A 165 -12.94 -13.35 10.44
N PRO A 166 -11.83 -14.08 10.64
CA PRO A 166 -11.22 -14.16 11.96
C PRO A 166 -10.67 -12.78 12.34
N LYS A 167 -10.71 -12.45 13.63
CA LYS A 167 -9.95 -11.30 14.12
C LYS A 167 -8.45 -11.58 13.86
N PRO A 168 -7.70 -10.63 13.28
CA PRO A 168 -6.27 -10.81 13.06
C PRO A 168 -5.57 -11.16 14.36
N LEU A 169 -4.76 -12.23 14.35
CA LEU A 169 -3.82 -12.45 15.44
C LEU A 169 -2.79 -11.31 15.38
N THR A 170 -2.59 -10.62 16.50
CA THR A 170 -1.80 -9.38 16.51
C THR A 170 -0.38 -9.58 15.98
N ASN A 171 0.27 -10.71 16.25
CA ASN A 171 1.61 -11.03 15.74
C ASN A 171 1.65 -11.37 14.23
N LEU A 172 0.51 -11.76 13.64
CA LEU A 172 0.38 -12.03 12.21
C LEU A 172 -0.21 -10.83 11.44
N THR A 173 -0.53 -9.74 12.13
CA THR A 173 -1.19 -8.58 11.51
C THR A 173 -0.21 -7.78 10.67
N GLY A 174 -0.63 -7.44 9.45
CA GLY A 174 0.03 -6.47 8.59
C GLY A 174 -0.96 -5.43 8.08
N TYR A 175 -0.48 -4.20 7.87
CA TYR A 175 -1.24 -3.06 7.37
C TYR A 175 -0.65 -2.60 6.03
N VAL A 176 -1.50 -2.25 5.07
CA VAL A 176 -1.13 -1.58 3.81
C VAL A 176 -1.88 -0.27 3.71
N THR A 177 -1.19 0.86 3.56
CA THR A 177 -1.86 2.14 3.30
C THR A 177 -2.27 2.23 1.85
N ASN A 178 -3.50 2.68 1.61
CA ASN A 178 -4.05 2.91 0.28
C ASN A 178 -4.22 4.40 0.05
N TYR A 179 -3.18 5.03 -0.50
CA TYR A 179 -3.04 6.49 -0.60
C TYR A 179 -4.26 7.18 -1.24
N ALA A 180 -4.77 6.62 -2.34
CA ALA A 180 -5.88 7.23 -3.07
C ALA A 180 -7.26 6.87 -2.48
N ALA A 181 -7.35 5.74 -1.79
CA ALA A 181 -8.58 5.31 -1.13
C ALA A 181 -8.82 6.07 0.18
N GLY A 182 -7.77 6.38 0.94
CA GLY A 182 -7.91 7.02 2.25
C GLY A 182 -8.06 6.03 3.40
N ASP A 183 -7.66 4.78 3.20
CA ASP A 183 -7.84 3.70 4.16
C ASP A 183 -6.59 2.81 4.29
N ILE A 184 -6.70 1.82 5.17
CA ILE A 184 -5.72 0.77 5.39
C ILE A 184 -6.37 -0.58 5.17
N THR A 185 -5.78 -1.41 4.31
CA THR A 185 -6.11 -2.85 4.27
C THR A 185 -5.33 -3.57 5.36
N VAL A 186 -6.04 -4.25 6.26
CA VAL A 186 -5.47 -5.11 7.30
C VAL A 186 -5.43 -6.54 6.79
N PHE A 187 -4.32 -7.24 6.99
CA PHE A 187 -4.11 -8.57 6.46
C PHE A 187 -3.39 -9.52 7.43
N ASP A 188 -3.54 -10.82 7.21
CA ASP A 188 -2.74 -11.85 7.87
C ASP A 188 -1.46 -12.11 7.04
N LYS A 189 -0.29 -11.89 7.64
CA LYS A 189 1.00 -12.00 6.96
C LYS A 189 1.38 -13.42 6.55
N ARG A 190 0.68 -14.44 7.05
CA ARG A 190 0.92 -15.85 6.74
C ARG A 190 0.00 -16.36 5.64
N SER A 191 -1.31 -16.09 5.73
CA SER A 191 -2.29 -16.52 4.70
C SER A 191 -2.37 -15.55 3.52
N GLY A 192 -2.08 -14.26 3.73
CA GLY A 192 -2.26 -13.21 2.73
C GLY A 192 -3.71 -12.79 2.53
N GLU A 193 -4.62 -13.16 3.44
CA GLU A 193 -6.02 -12.74 3.38
C GLU A 193 -6.18 -11.32 3.92
N ALA A 194 -7.00 -10.52 3.23
CA ALA A 194 -7.51 -9.26 3.76
C ALA A 194 -8.57 -9.56 4.81
N LEU A 195 -8.33 -9.09 6.03
CA LEU A 195 -9.15 -9.38 7.21
C LEU A 195 -10.02 -8.20 7.62
N ASP A 196 -9.59 -6.98 7.34
CA ASP A 196 -10.32 -5.76 7.68
C ASP A 196 -9.90 -4.60 6.77
N VAL A 197 -10.71 -3.54 6.74
CA VAL A 197 -10.32 -2.24 6.19
C VAL A 197 -10.60 -1.17 7.23
N ILE A 198 -9.61 -0.36 7.54
CA ILE A 198 -9.74 0.74 8.49
C ILE A 198 -9.74 2.04 7.70
N ALA A 199 -10.87 2.76 7.73
CA ALA A 199 -10.93 4.12 7.20
C ALA A 199 -9.99 5.02 8.02
N THR A 200 -9.25 5.90 7.34
CA THR A 200 -8.28 6.80 7.97
C THR A 200 -8.45 8.24 7.49
N GLY A 201 -7.59 9.14 7.95
CA GLY A 201 -7.39 10.45 7.34
C GLY A 201 -6.95 10.37 5.86
N ARG A 202 -7.04 11.52 5.18
CA ARG A 202 -6.76 11.62 3.74
C ARG A 202 -5.28 11.38 3.41
N ALA A 203 -5.05 10.68 2.31
CA ALA A 203 -3.72 10.40 1.77
C ALA A 203 -2.79 9.72 2.79
N PRO A 204 -3.19 8.55 3.35
CA PRO A 204 -2.34 7.83 4.30
C PRO A 204 -1.05 7.39 3.60
N LYS A 205 0.10 7.76 4.16
CA LYS A 205 1.42 7.52 3.54
C LYS A 205 2.21 6.40 4.20
N THR A 206 2.30 6.38 5.52
CA THR A 206 3.13 5.43 6.29
C THR A 206 2.34 4.91 7.48
N VAL A 207 2.54 3.63 7.84
CA VAL A 207 2.14 3.07 9.13
C VAL A 207 3.37 2.69 9.94
N VAL A 208 3.40 3.07 11.21
CA VAL A 208 4.42 2.68 12.19
C VAL A 208 3.76 1.92 13.34
N PHE A 209 4.23 0.70 13.64
CA PHE A 209 3.72 -0.08 14.77
C PHE A 209 4.51 0.16 16.06
N ASP A 210 3.79 0.44 17.15
CA ASP A 210 4.25 0.17 18.51
C ASP A 210 3.69 -1.18 18.96
N LYS A 211 4.56 -2.19 18.89
CA LYS A 211 4.20 -3.59 19.16
C LYS A 211 3.84 -3.85 20.63
N GLU A 212 4.21 -2.93 21.52
CA GLU A 212 4.10 -3.14 22.96
C GLU A 212 2.87 -2.46 23.53
N GLN A 213 2.56 -1.25 23.04
CA GLN A 213 1.28 -0.60 23.31
C GLN A 213 0.14 -1.09 22.41
N LEU A 214 0.46 -1.92 21.40
CA LEU A 214 -0.48 -2.39 20.38
C LEU A 214 -1.16 -1.24 19.65
N ARG A 215 -0.36 -0.26 19.24
CA ARG A 215 -0.80 0.93 18.49
C ARG A 215 -0.16 1.00 17.11
N ALA A 216 -0.91 1.50 16.14
CA ALA A 216 -0.39 1.86 14.83
C ALA A 216 -0.53 3.38 14.62
N TYR A 217 0.56 4.04 14.24
CA TYR A 217 0.59 5.47 13.90
C TYR A 217 0.55 5.60 12.39
N VAL A 218 -0.52 6.20 11.87
CA VAL A 218 -0.78 6.36 10.44
C VAL A 218 -0.57 7.82 10.05
N VAL A 219 0.32 8.07 9.10
CA VAL A 219 0.60 9.42 8.59
C VAL A 219 -0.48 9.82 7.58
N ALA A 220 -1.45 10.63 7.98
CA ALA A 220 -2.49 11.18 7.11
C ALA A 220 -2.02 12.50 6.49
N SER A 221 -1.35 12.41 5.34
CA SER A 221 -0.57 13.50 4.76
C SER A 221 -1.40 14.74 4.41
N ALA A 222 -2.60 14.55 3.87
CA ALA A 222 -3.45 15.65 3.44
C ALA A 222 -4.25 16.29 4.59
N ASP A 223 -4.22 15.68 5.78
CA ASP A 223 -4.91 16.17 6.98
C ASP A 223 -3.96 16.79 8.01
N ASP A 224 -2.65 16.87 7.71
CA ASP A 224 -1.61 17.33 8.62
C ASP A 224 -1.74 16.65 10.00
N ALA A 225 -1.89 15.33 10.01
CA ALA A 225 -2.17 14.58 11.22
C ALA A 225 -1.56 13.17 11.22
N ILE A 226 -1.36 12.64 12.43
CA ILE A 226 -1.10 11.23 12.67
C ILE A 226 -2.33 10.62 13.34
N GLU A 227 -2.92 9.61 12.72
CA GLU A 227 -4.01 8.83 13.30
C GLU A 227 -3.45 7.65 14.09
N VAL A 228 -3.96 7.44 15.30
CA VAL A 228 -3.52 6.36 16.19
C VAL A 228 -4.61 5.31 16.24
N ILE A 229 -4.29 4.10 15.78
CA ILE A 229 -5.21 2.96 15.73
C ILE A 229 -4.82 1.97 16.83
N ASP A 230 -5.79 1.48 17.59
CA ASP A 230 -5.60 0.31 18.45
C ASP A 230 -5.64 -0.95 17.59
N ILE A 231 -4.55 -1.71 17.60
CA ILE A 231 -4.38 -2.89 16.72
C ILE A 231 -5.33 -4.03 17.13
N ARG A 232 -5.76 -4.11 18.40
CA ARG A 232 -6.64 -5.19 18.87
C ARG A 232 -8.08 -4.98 18.42
N SER A 233 -8.57 -3.75 18.47
CA SER A 233 -9.92 -3.41 18.04
C SER A 233 -10.01 -3.00 16.58
N GLY A 234 -8.90 -2.62 15.94
CA GLY A 234 -8.89 -2.06 14.58
C GLY A 234 -9.57 -0.69 14.52
N GLN A 235 -9.60 0.06 15.62
CA GLN A 235 -10.34 1.32 15.72
C GLN A 235 -9.39 2.49 15.97
N PRO A 236 -9.64 3.67 15.36
CA PRO A 236 -8.97 4.90 15.74
C PRO A 236 -9.23 5.21 17.22
N VAL A 237 -8.18 5.43 17.99
CA VAL A 237 -8.25 5.79 19.42
C VAL A 237 -7.77 7.22 19.69
N ASN A 238 -7.01 7.82 18.76
CA ASN A 238 -6.52 9.19 18.92
C ASN A 238 -6.12 9.80 17.56
N THR A 239 -6.00 11.14 17.54
CA THR A 239 -5.42 11.88 16.41
C THR A 239 -4.44 12.92 16.93
N ILE A 240 -3.17 12.81 16.53
CA ILE A 240 -2.14 13.80 16.81
C ILE A 240 -2.18 14.83 15.68
N ARG A 241 -2.56 16.07 16.00
CA ARG A 241 -2.62 17.17 15.03
C ARG A 241 -1.24 17.79 14.86
N LEU A 242 -0.80 17.97 13.62
CA LEU A 242 0.40 18.72 13.26
C LEU A 242 0.00 20.13 12.82
N ASN A 243 0.99 20.94 12.43
CA ASN A 243 0.73 22.29 11.97
C ASN A 243 0.18 22.27 10.54
N ASN A 244 -0.75 23.16 10.25
CA ASN A 244 -1.29 23.32 8.89
C ASN A 244 -0.16 23.55 7.88
N GLY A 245 -0.16 22.77 6.80
CA GLY A 245 0.85 22.79 5.75
C GLY A 245 2.09 21.92 6.02
N ASP A 246 2.12 21.15 7.10
CA ASP A 246 3.22 20.21 7.39
C ASP A 246 3.36 19.13 6.31
N GLN A 247 2.25 18.66 5.74
CA GLN A 247 2.16 17.62 4.73
C GLN A 247 3.07 16.43 5.08
N PRO A 248 2.83 15.74 6.20
CA PRO A 248 3.76 14.74 6.69
C PRO A 248 3.92 13.62 5.66
N SER A 249 5.17 13.24 5.38
CA SER A 249 5.53 12.30 4.30
C SER A 249 5.89 10.91 4.81
N ASP A 250 6.50 10.82 5.99
CA ASP A 250 6.97 9.59 6.58
C ASP A 250 7.07 9.74 8.10
N ALA A 251 7.12 8.63 8.83
CA ALA A 251 7.34 8.64 10.26
C ALA A 251 8.08 7.38 10.71
N LEU A 252 8.73 7.47 11.87
CA LEU A 252 9.28 6.31 12.57
C LEU A 252 9.17 6.48 14.08
N LEU A 253 9.17 5.36 14.79
CA LEU A 253 9.18 5.32 16.25
C LEU A 253 10.60 4.92 16.70
N THR A 254 11.15 5.65 17.68
CA THR A 254 12.45 5.31 18.26
C THR A 254 12.41 3.94 18.93
N PRO A 255 13.54 3.21 19.05
CA PRO A 255 13.54 1.86 19.61
C PRO A 255 13.06 1.79 21.07
N ASP A 256 13.30 2.86 21.83
CA ASP A 256 12.81 3.04 23.19
C ASP A 256 11.31 3.38 23.26
N ARG A 257 10.66 3.60 22.11
CA ARG A 257 9.24 3.96 21.93
C ARG A 257 8.86 5.32 22.55
N ALA A 258 9.84 6.12 22.96
CA ALA A 258 9.59 7.39 23.63
C ALA A 258 9.34 8.54 22.66
N THR A 259 9.74 8.41 21.39
CA THR A 259 9.64 9.48 20.40
C THR A 259 9.15 8.96 19.05
N LEU A 260 8.02 9.48 18.59
CA LEU A 260 7.58 9.40 17.21
C LEU A 260 8.20 10.58 16.43
N MET A 261 9.06 10.27 15.46
CA MET A 261 9.68 11.25 14.57
C MET A 261 8.86 11.33 13.28
N VAL A 262 8.34 12.52 12.96
CA VAL A 262 7.49 12.74 11.77
C VAL A 262 8.19 13.70 10.81
N VAL A 263 8.32 13.28 9.56
CA VAL A 263 8.89 14.11 8.49
C VAL A 263 7.80 14.96 7.87
N ASN A 264 7.97 16.28 7.92
CA ASN A 264 7.03 17.26 7.39
C ASN A 264 7.55 17.82 6.07
N GLN A 265 7.02 17.30 4.95
CA GLN A 265 7.46 17.67 3.61
C GLN A 265 7.22 19.15 3.31
N GLY A 266 6.05 19.67 3.70
CA GLY A 266 5.63 21.03 3.36
C GLY A 266 6.37 22.11 4.15
N THR A 267 6.81 21.80 5.37
CA THR A 267 7.53 22.75 6.24
C THR A 267 9.03 22.49 6.37
N ASN A 268 9.58 21.53 5.63
CA ASN A 268 11.01 21.16 5.62
C ASN A 268 11.53 20.89 7.04
N SER A 269 10.81 20.06 7.80
CA SER A 269 11.13 19.82 9.20
C SER A 269 10.88 18.38 9.64
N VAL A 270 11.43 18.02 10.80
CA VAL A 270 11.11 16.80 11.53
C VAL A 270 10.55 17.17 12.91
N SER A 271 9.35 16.69 13.20
CA SER A 271 8.70 16.81 14.52
C SER A 271 9.09 15.64 15.41
N PHE A 272 9.39 15.92 16.68
CA PHE A 272 9.70 14.94 17.72
C PHE A 272 8.53 14.91 18.72
N ILE A 273 7.70 13.89 18.62
CA ILE A 273 6.42 13.80 19.33
C ILE A 273 6.51 12.69 20.37
N ASP A 274 6.11 12.96 21.62
CA ASP A 274 5.89 11.91 22.60
C ASP A 274 4.54 11.22 22.30
N PRO A 275 4.52 9.93 21.94
CA PRO A 275 3.30 9.23 21.56
C PRO A 275 2.31 9.00 22.71
N ASN A 276 2.72 9.19 23.97
CA ASN A 276 1.85 9.02 25.13
C ASN A 276 1.09 10.31 25.43
N SER A 277 1.79 11.44 25.45
CA SER A 277 1.20 12.75 25.70
C SER A 277 0.68 13.44 24.44
N ASN A 278 1.08 12.95 23.25
CA ASN A 278 0.86 13.56 21.93
C ASN A 278 1.50 14.93 21.78
N PHE A 279 2.44 15.28 22.66
CA PHE A 279 3.09 16.58 22.66
C PHE A 279 4.28 16.61 21.70
N GLU A 280 4.26 17.55 20.76
CA GLU A 280 5.44 17.87 19.94
C GLU A 280 6.45 18.63 20.79
N SER A 281 7.46 17.92 21.25
CA SER A 281 8.46 18.42 22.17
C SER A 281 9.54 19.25 21.47
N THR A 282 9.83 18.98 20.20
CA THR A 282 10.86 19.69 19.43
C THR A 282 10.57 19.57 17.94
N ARG A 283 10.96 20.60 17.19
CA ARG A 283 10.93 20.59 15.72
C ARG A 283 12.28 21.00 15.18
N VAL A 284 12.82 20.20 14.26
CA VAL A 284 14.16 20.41 13.68
C VAL A 284 14.02 20.72 12.20
N LYS A 285 14.66 21.79 11.72
CA LYS A 285 14.71 22.10 10.29
C LYS A 285 15.71 21.19 9.57
N VAL A 286 15.32 20.74 8.38
CA VAL A 286 16.14 19.91 7.48
C VAL A 286 16.18 20.52 6.08
N GLY A 287 16.70 19.78 5.09
CA GLY A 287 16.67 20.20 3.70
C GLY A 287 15.26 20.29 3.10
N ASN A 288 15.20 20.65 1.82
CA ASN A 288 13.92 20.94 1.15
C ASN A 288 13.20 19.67 0.68
N SER A 289 11.88 19.64 0.90
CA SER A 289 10.97 18.54 0.55
C SER A 289 11.47 17.19 1.08
N PRO A 290 11.60 17.04 2.41
CA PRO A 290 12.01 15.78 3.01
C PRO A 290 10.94 14.70 2.75
N ALA A 291 11.37 13.55 2.22
CA ALA A 291 10.46 12.52 1.72
C ALA A 291 10.42 11.27 2.61
N SER A 292 11.55 10.90 3.22
CA SER A 292 11.61 9.74 4.10
C SER A 292 12.63 9.89 5.21
N ILE A 293 12.48 9.05 6.24
CA ILE A 293 13.40 8.97 7.37
C ILE A 293 13.71 7.52 7.72
N ILE A 294 14.96 7.25 8.09
CA ILE A 294 15.39 5.94 8.62
C ILE A 294 16.27 6.14 9.85
N LEU A 295 16.32 5.14 10.73
CA LEU A 295 17.27 5.09 11.84
C LEU A 295 18.49 4.24 11.48
N ASP A 296 19.64 4.61 12.03
CA ASP A 296 20.78 3.69 12.11
C ASP A 296 20.43 2.46 12.98
N PRO A 297 21.15 1.33 12.85
CA PRO A 297 20.81 0.12 13.61
C PRO A 297 20.82 0.30 15.13
N GLN A 298 21.50 1.33 15.65
CA GLN A 298 21.55 1.64 17.08
C GLN A 298 20.45 2.62 17.53
N GLY A 299 19.67 3.19 16.60
CA GLY A 299 18.62 4.18 16.88
C GLY A 299 19.12 5.52 17.43
N LYS A 300 20.41 5.83 17.29
CA LYS A 300 21.03 7.06 17.79
C LYS A 300 21.00 8.18 16.76
N ARG A 301 21.00 7.82 15.47
CA ARG A 301 21.01 8.77 14.36
C ARG A 301 19.85 8.51 13.44
N ALA A 302 19.17 9.58 13.03
CA ALA A 302 18.15 9.53 12.00
C ALA A 302 18.65 10.19 10.71
N TYR A 303 18.33 9.59 9.56
CA TYR A 303 18.74 10.07 8.24
C TYR A 303 17.50 10.47 7.47
N VAL A 304 17.40 11.74 7.11
CA VAL A 304 16.24 12.35 6.44
C VAL A 304 16.61 12.69 5.01
N PHE A 305 15.92 12.12 4.03
CA PHE A 305 16.23 12.29 2.62
C PHE A 305 15.45 13.46 2.03
N ASN A 306 16.18 14.50 1.63
CA ASN A 306 15.63 15.78 1.18
C ASN A 306 15.64 15.83 -0.35
N THR A 307 14.48 15.52 -0.95
CA THR A 307 14.37 15.30 -2.40
C THR A 307 14.73 16.54 -3.22
N LEU A 308 14.18 17.70 -2.86
CA LEU A 308 14.31 18.92 -3.66
C LEU A 308 15.67 19.59 -3.51
N SER A 309 16.31 19.47 -2.34
CA SER A 309 17.65 20.01 -2.11
C SER A 309 18.79 19.04 -2.44
N SER A 310 18.48 17.85 -2.97
CA SER A 310 19.46 16.82 -3.37
C SER A 310 20.52 16.56 -2.29
N ASN A 311 20.07 16.35 -1.05
CA ASN A 311 20.91 16.03 0.09
C ASN A 311 20.17 15.14 1.09
N PHE A 312 20.86 14.64 2.12
CA PHE A 312 20.22 14.07 3.29
C PHE A 312 20.77 14.72 4.57
N SER A 313 19.91 14.85 5.58
CA SER A 313 20.27 15.38 6.90
C SER A 313 20.48 14.22 7.87
N VAL A 314 21.54 14.24 8.65
CA VAL A 314 21.82 13.31 9.75
C VAL A 314 21.50 14.02 11.05
N LEU A 315 20.55 13.49 11.81
CA LEU A 315 20.08 14.04 13.07
C LEU A 315 20.54 13.16 14.22
N ASP A 316 20.93 13.79 15.34
CA ASP A 316 21.05 13.10 16.62
C ASP A 316 19.65 12.96 17.23
N VAL A 317 19.23 11.73 17.52
CA VAL A 317 17.88 11.44 18.02
C VAL A 317 17.69 11.98 19.45
N ASN A 318 18.71 11.88 20.30
CA ASN A 318 18.62 12.26 21.71
C ASN A 318 18.79 13.77 21.90
N ALA A 319 19.79 14.35 21.24
CA ALA A 319 20.04 15.78 21.29
C ALA A 319 19.06 16.58 20.42
N ARG A 320 18.36 15.93 19.48
CA ARG A 320 17.35 16.52 18.59
C ARG A 320 17.91 17.68 17.78
N VAL A 321 19.09 17.47 17.20
CA VAL A 321 19.80 18.46 16.38
C VAL A 321 20.31 17.81 15.10
N VAL A 322 20.47 18.62 14.04
CA VAL A 322 21.16 18.18 12.82
C VAL A 322 22.66 18.14 13.09
N LEU A 323 23.27 16.97 12.94
CA LEU A 323 24.70 16.75 13.02
C LEU A 323 25.42 17.09 11.70
N ALA A 324 24.79 16.75 10.58
CA ALA A 324 25.36 16.96 9.25
C ALA A 324 24.27 17.07 8.18
N THR A 325 24.60 17.75 7.08
CA THR A 325 23.83 17.72 5.83
C THR A 325 24.77 17.34 4.71
N VAL A 326 24.45 16.28 3.98
CA VAL A 326 25.34 15.63 3.01
C VAL A 326 24.73 15.73 1.63
N SER A 327 25.40 16.46 0.73
CA SER A 327 25.00 16.56 -0.67
C SER A 327 25.06 15.20 -1.37
N THR A 328 24.13 14.97 -2.29
CA THR A 328 24.01 13.70 -3.00
C THR A 328 23.56 13.94 -4.44
N GLU A 329 23.27 12.87 -5.18
CA GLU A 329 22.69 12.96 -6.51
C GLU A 329 21.23 13.42 -6.47
N SER A 330 20.65 13.76 -7.62
CA SER A 330 19.35 14.42 -7.68
C SER A 330 18.20 13.54 -7.18
N VAL A 331 17.37 14.09 -6.28
CA VAL A 331 16.16 13.46 -5.74
C VAL A 331 16.46 12.16 -4.97
N PRO A 332 17.20 12.22 -3.85
CA PRO A 332 17.32 11.07 -2.94
C PRO A 332 15.96 10.76 -2.33
N VAL A 333 15.46 9.54 -2.53
CA VAL A 333 14.11 9.18 -2.07
C VAL A 333 14.18 8.50 -0.70
N ARG A 334 15.07 7.51 -0.57
CA ARG A 334 15.26 6.72 0.64
C ARG A 334 16.59 5.96 0.60
N GLY A 335 17.06 5.54 1.78
CA GLY A 335 18.13 4.57 1.91
C GLY A 335 17.80 3.39 2.83
N ASP A 336 18.75 2.46 2.94
CA ASP A 336 18.73 1.35 3.90
C ASP A 336 20.17 1.03 4.33
N PHE A 337 20.35 0.59 5.56
CA PHE A 337 21.67 0.21 6.09
C PHE A 337 21.96 -1.26 5.84
N ASN A 338 23.24 -1.61 5.81
CA ASN A 338 23.63 -3.00 6.07
C ASN A 338 23.45 -3.38 7.55
N ARG A 339 23.67 -4.65 7.87
CA ARG A 339 23.57 -5.22 9.22
C ARG A 339 24.44 -4.49 10.25
N GLN A 340 25.68 -4.16 9.89
CA GLN A 340 26.61 -3.49 10.81
C GLN A 340 26.30 -2.01 10.99
N GLY A 341 25.59 -1.38 10.04
CA GLY A 341 25.29 0.04 10.06
C GLY A 341 26.46 0.93 9.66
N ASP A 342 27.55 0.37 9.14
CA ASP A 342 28.71 1.09 8.61
C ASP A 342 28.50 1.53 7.15
N LYS A 343 27.52 0.95 6.44
CA LYS A 343 27.16 1.32 5.07
C LYS A 343 25.70 1.75 4.95
N LEU A 344 25.48 2.86 4.27
CA LEU A 344 24.16 3.37 3.89
C LEU A 344 24.00 3.33 2.37
N TYR A 345 23.04 2.54 1.88
CA TYR A 345 22.66 2.48 0.48
C TYR A 345 21.57 3.51 0.23
N VAL A 346 21.73 4.41 -0.73
CA VAL A 346 20.76 5.47 -1.05
C VAL A 346 20.44 5.41 -2.53
N PHE A 347 19.15 5.37 -2.85
CA PHE A 347 18.69 5.47 -4.24
C PHE A 347 18.08 6.84 -4.53
N HIS A 348 18.16 7.20 -5.81
CA HIS A 348 17.78 8.51 -6.30
C HIS A 348 16.84 8.35 -7.49
N GLN A 349 15.74 9.09 -7.50
CA GLN A 349 14.71 8.90 -8.52
C GLN A 349 15.19 9.23 -9.93
N TRP A 350 16.10 10.21 -10.06
CA TRP A 350 16.60 10.70 -11.36
C TRP A 350 18.08 10.39 -11.59
N SER A 351 18.64 9.43 -10.83
CA SER A 351 19.98 8.93 -11.08
C SER A 351 19.93 7.50 -11.62
N PRO A 352 20.84 7.13 -12.55
CA PRO A 352 21.06 5.74 -12.91
C PRO A 352 21.93 4.98 -11.89
N THR A 353 22.36 5.64 -10.80
CA THR A 353 23.22 5.04 -9.79
C THR A 353 22.59 4.99 -8.41
N LEU A 354 22.89 3.89 -7.70
CA LEU A 354 22.70 3.75 -6.27
C LEU A 354 24.02 4.08 -5.58
N LEU A 355 23.99 4.97 -4.59
CA LEU A 355 25.18 5.40 -3.87
C LEU A 355 25.31 4.66 -2.54
N VAL A 356 26.53 4.24 -2.22
CA VAL A 356 26.88 3.62 -0.93
C VAL A 356 27.75 4.60 -0.15
N TYR A 357 27.33 4.97 1.05
CA TYR A 357 28.04 5.88 1.95
C TYR A 357 28.65 5.13 3.12
N ASP A 358 29.81 5.57 3.56
CA ASP A 358 30.35 5.25 4.88
C ASP A 358 29.58 6.07 5.92
N THR A 359 29.08 5.44 6.99
CA THR A 359 28.22 6.13 7.96
C THR A 359 28.98 6.90 9.04
N ALA A 360 30.29 6.65 9.18
CA ALA A 360 31.15 7.36 10.11
C ALA A 360 31.67 8.67 9.51
N SER A 361 32.19 8.62 8.27
CA SER A 361 32.73 9.78 7.55
C SER A 361 31.70 10.50 6.68
N LEU A 362 30.57 9.86 6.39
CA LEU A 362 29.52 10.34 5.48
C LEU A 362 30.01 10.55 4.02
N THR A 363 31.09 9.87 3.63
CA THR A 363 31.63 9.92 2.26
C THR A 363 31.11 8.79 1.38
N VAL A 364 31.01 9.02 0.08
CA VAL A 364 30.64 7.98 -0.90
C VAL A 364 31.77 6.95 -1.00
N LEU A 365 31.46 5.70 -0.67
CA LEU A 365 32.34 4.53 -0.84
C LEU A 365 32.24 3.95 -2.25
N LYS A 366 31.02 3.88 -2.80
CA LYS A 366 30.79 3.23 -4.09
C LYS A 366 29.58 3.83 -4.82
N ARG A 367 29.64 3.78 -6.15
CA ARG A 367 28.53 4.05 -7.05
C ARG A 367 28.19 2.76 -7.80
N ILE A 368 26.95 2.28 -7.65
CA ILE A 368 26.46 1.08 -8.31
C ILE A 368 25.61 1.54 -9.48
N TYR A 369 25.97 1.18 -10.71
CA TYR A 369 25.12 1.44 -11.87
C TYR A 369 23.95 0.45 -11.87
N THR A 370 22.75 0.95 -11.60
CA THR A 370 21.50 0.17 -11.63
C THR A 370 20.70 0.45 -12.90
N GLY A 371 21.06 1.49 -13.65
CA GLY A 371 20.18 2.08 -14.66
C GLY A 371 19.10 2.95 -13.99
N LEU A 372 18.31 3.63 -14.82
CA LEU A 372 17.24 4.52 -14.36
C LEU A 372 16.07 3.72 -13.75
N GLY A 373 15.26 4.43 -12.98
CA GLY A 373 13.94 3.94 -12.57
C GLY A 373 13.91 3.16 -11.27
N VAL A 374 14.98 3.13 -10.46
CA VAL A 374 14.92 2.51 -9.12
C VAL A 374 13.75 3.09 -8.32
N SER A 375 12.84 2.22 -7.90
CA SER A 375 11.60 2.59 -7.21
C SER A 375 11.64 2.28 -5.73
N ALA A 376 12.33 1.21 -5.34
CA ALA A 376 12.50 0.80 -3.95
C ALA A 376 13.79 -0.01 -3.79
N ILE A 377 14.36 0.06 -2.59
CA ILE A 377 15.45 -0.82 -2.17
C ILE A 377 15.13 -1.43 -0.81
N LYS A 378 15.69 -2.59 -0.53
CA LYS A 378 15.68 -3.20 0.81
C LYS A 378 16.94 -4.02 1.01
N VAL A 379 17.60 -3.86 2.16
CA VAL A 379 18.73 -4.68 2.56
C VAL A 379 18.26 -5.72 3.56
N ASP A 380 18.55 -6.99 3.27
CA ASP A 380 18.33 -8.07 4.24
C ASP A 380 19.43 -8.03 5.31
N ARG A 381 19.05 -7.67 6.54
CA ARG A 381 19.98 -7.60 7.68
C ARG A 381 20.52 -8.97 8.11
N ALA A 382 19.96 -10.08 7.65
CA ALA A 382 20.52 -11.42 7.93
C ALA A 382 21.70 -11.74 7.00
N THR A 383 21.63 -11.32 5.74
CA THR A 383 22.57 -11.73 4.68
C THR A 383 23.37 -10.59 4.05
N ASP A 384 23.03 -9.34 4.37
CA ASP A 384 23.50 -8.09 3.74
C ASP A 384 23.18 -7.98 2.23
N ARG A 385 22.35 -8.89 1.69
CA ARG A 385 21.90 -8.81 0.29
C ARG A 385 21.02 -7.57 0.08
N LEU A 386 21.25 -6.89 -1.05
CA LEU A 386 20.50 -5.73 -1.46
C LEU A 386 19.49 -6.12 -2.55
N TYR A 387 18.22 -5.85 -2.28
CA TYR A 387 17.10 -6.03 -3.21
C TYR A 387 16.77 -4.68 -3.84
N VAL A 388 16.66 -4.64 -5.17
CA VAL A 388 16.41 -3.42 -5.95
C VAL A 388 15.21 -3.64 -6.87
N ALA A 389 14.18 -2.81 -6.72
CA ALA A 389 13.02 -2.73 -7.60
C ALA A 389 13.15 -1.53 -8.55
N LYS A 390 12.59 -1.64 -9.76
CA LYS A 390 12.57 -0.55 -10.75
C LYS A 390 11.15 -0.34 -11.29
N LYS A 391 10.75 0.91 -11.51
CA LYS A 391 9.57 1.28 -12.31
C LYS A 391 9.78 0.69 -13.71
N ASP A 392 8.83 -0.09 -14.20
CA ASP A 392 8.89 -0.83 -15.48
C ASP A 392 9.66 -2.16 -15.46
N SER A 393 10.05 -2.67 -14.29
CA SER A 393 10.58 -4.03 -14.12
C SER A 393 9.58 -4.92 -13.41
N ALA A 394 9.39 -6.13 -13.94
CA ALA A 394 8.61 -7.19 -13.29
C ALA A 394 9.46 -8.04 -12.33
N ILE A 395 10.75 -7.75 -12.19
CA ILE A 395 11.68 -8.47 -11.32
C ILE A 395 12.26 -7.56 -10.23
N ILE A 396 12.65 -8.18 -9.12
CA ILE A 396 13.47 -7.58 -8.06
C ILE A 396 14.89 -8.13 -8.21
N GLU A 397 15.86 -7.26 -8.51
CA GLU A 397 17.27 -7.65 -8.65
C GLU A 397 17.90 -7.85 -7.28
N ILE A 398 18.71 -8.90 -7.12
CA ILE A 398 19.42 -9.23 -5.89
C ILE A 398 20.91 -9.02 -6.13
N TYR A 399 21.50 -8.17 -5.30
CA TYR A 399 22.91 -7.80 -5.35
C TYR A 399 23.70 -8.50 -4.25
N ASP A 400 24.89 -8.98 -4.62
CA ASP A 400 25.86 -9.56 -3.68
C ASP A 400 26.38 -8.49 -2.71
N PRO A 401 26.41 -8.74 -1.38
CA PRO A 401 26.82 -7.76 -0.37
C PRO A 401 28.24 -7.20 -0.53
N PHE A 402 29.16 -7.96 -1.15
CA PHE A 402 30.58 -7.61 -1.21
C PHE A 402 30.92 -6.94 -2.53
N SER A 403 30.64 -7.63 -3.63
CA SER A 403 30.93 -7.18 -4.99
C SER A 403 29.92 -6.15 -5.50
N LEU A 404 28.71 -6.14 -4.94
CA LEU A 404 27.60 -5.26 -5.35
C LEU A 404 27.31 -5.36 -6.85
N ILE A 405 27.41 -6.58 -7.37
CA ILE A 405 26.93 -6.95 -8.70
C ILE A 405 25.59 -7.69 -8.55
N PRO A 406 24.67 -7.55 -9.52
CA PRO A 406 23.46 -8.37 -9.53
C PRO A 406 23.85 -9.83 -9.76
N ILE A 407 23.43 -10.71 -8.85
CA ILE A 407 23.72 -12.15 -8.90
C ILE A 407 22.48 -13.00 -9.12
N ASP A 408 21.29 -12.45 -8.90
CA ASP A 408 20.04 -13.19 -8.88
C ASP A 408 18.83 -12.24 -8.98
N PHE A 409 17.62 -12.78 -9.08
CA PHE A 409 16.37 -12.00 -9.09
C PHE A 409 15.17 -12.77 -8.51
N LEU A 410 14.11 -12.02 -8.18
CA LEU A 410 12.78 -12.54 -7.81
C LEU A 410 11.72 -12.08 -8.81
N GLU A 411 10.79 -12.95 -9.15
CA GLU A 411 9.65 -12.67 -10.04
C GLU A 411 8.50 -11.99 -9.28
N ALA A 412 8.38 -10.67 -9.41
CA ALA A 412 7.28 -9.89 -8.84
C ALA A 412 6.07 -9.79 -9.80
N GLY A 413 6.31 -9.93 -11.11
CA GLY A 413 5.28 -9.76 -12.14
C GLY A 413 4.78 -8.32 -12.25
N GLY A 414 5.41 -7.35 -11.60
CA GLY A 414 5.08 -5.93 -11.60
C GLY A 414 6.08 -5.12 -10.77
N TRP A 415 6.08 -3.80 -10.91
CA TRP A 415 7.05 -2.96 -10.18
C TRP A 415 6.63 -2.70 -8.74
N ALA A 416 7.59 -2.75 -7.82
CA ALA A 416 7.36 -2.49 -6.40
C ALA A 416 7.67 -1.04 -6.04
N SER A 417 6.75 -0.37 -5.34
CA SER A 417 6.95 0.98 -4.80
C SER A 417 7.58 0.99 -3.41
N TYR A 418 7.41 -0.10 -2.67
CA TYR A 418 7.96 -0.31 -1.35
C TYR A 418 8.21 -1.79 -1.12
N MET A 419 9.23 -2.09 -0.31
CA MET A 419 9.64 -3.45 0.02
C MET A 419 9.94 -3.58 1.51
N LEU A 420 9.54 -4.71 2.08
CA LEU A 420 9.70 -5.04 3.50
C LEU A 420 10.05 -6.51 3.65
N ILE A 421 10.93 -6.86 4.59
CA ILE A 421 11.27 -8.25 4.89
C ILE A 421 10.55 -8.69 6.16
N ASP A 422 9.78 -9.77 6.04
CA ASP A 422 9.32 -10.57 7.17
C ASP A 422 10.40 -11.60 7.52
N ALA A 423 11.19 -11.28 8.54
CA ALA A 423 12.31 -12.13 8.96
C ALA A 423 11.83 -13.46 9.58
N ASP A 424 10.63 -13.49 10.17
CA ASP A 424 10.10 -14.69 10.81
C ASP A 424 9.80 -15.78 9.77
N GLU A 425 9.27 -15.37 8.61
CA GLU A 425 8.84 -16.28 7.54
C GLU A 425 9.81 -16.30 6.33
N ASN A 426 10.91 -15.53 6.40
CA ASN A 426 11.85 -15.31 5.30
C ASN A 426 11.16 -14.86 4.00
N ASN A 427 10.24 -13.92 4.10
CA ASN A 427 9.48 -13.41 2.95
C ASN A 427 9.82 -11.94 2.67
N LEU A 428 9.88 -11.60 1.39
CA LEU A 428 9.90 -10.22 0.91
C LEU A 428 8.49 -9.82 0.52
N LEU A 429 7.94 -8.83 1.21
CA LEU A 429 6.68 -8.19 0.84
C LEU A 429 6.93 -7.04 -0.12
N LEU A 430 6.12 -6.97 -1.17
CA LEU A 430 6.19 -6.00 -2.25
C LEU A 430 4.85 -5.27 -2.35
N VAL A 431 4.87 -3.94 -2.27
CA VAL A 431 3.70 -3.12 -2.56
C VAL A 431 3.68 -2.79 -4.04
N LEU A 432 2.64 -3.25 -4.76
CA LEU A 432 2.50 -3.16 -6.22
C LEU A 432 1.34 -2.19 -6.58
N PRO A 433 1.61 -0.90 -6.81
CA PRO A 433 0.55 0.10 -7.01
C PRO A 433 -0.26 -0.15 -8.28
N GLU A 434 0.37 -0.58 -9.37
CA GLU A 434 -0.30 -0.81 -10.65
C GLU A 434 -1.34 -1.94 -10.59
N LYS A 435 -1.18 -2.86 -9.64
CA LYS A 435 -2.08 -3.99 -9.42
C LYS A 435 -3.07 -3.75 -8.28
N ASN A 436 -2.94 -2.64 -7.55
CA ASN A 436 -3.57 -2.44 -6.23
C ASN A 436 -3.41 -3.69 -5.36
N ALA A 437 -2.16 -4.11 -5.15
CA ALA A 437 -1.89 -5.38 -4.48
C ALA A 437 -0.64 -5.34 -3.59
N LEU A 438 -0.64 -6.26 -2.62
CA LEU A 438 0.52 -6.65 -1.84
C LEU A 438 0.92 -8.08 -2.22
N GLN A 439 2.18 -8.30 -2.57
CA GLN A 439 2.72 -9.63 -2.88
C GLN A 439 3.72 -10.05 -1.81
N SER A 440 3.78 -11.34 -1.51
CA SER A 440 4.80 -11.94 -0.67
C SER A 440 5.56 -13.02 -1.44
N ILE A 441 6.89 -12.92 -1.45
CA ILE A 441 7.78 -13.87 -2.12
C ILE A 441 8.73 -14.46 -1.08
N ASN A 442 8.82 -15.78 -1.01
CA ASN A 442 9.76 -16.43 -0.11
C ASN A 442 11.19 -16.28 -0.63
N LEU A 443 12.09 -15.76 0.21
CA LEU A 443 13.46 -15.41 -0.16
C LEU A 443 14.35 -16.63 -0.47
N ILE A 444 13.98 -17.81 0.04
CA ILE A 444 14.76 -19.05 -0.14
C ILE A 444 14.26 -19.83 -1.36
N SER A 445 12.98 -20.18 -1.36
CA SER A 445 12.36 -20.95 -2.45
C SER A 445 12.06 -20.13 -3.70
N LYS A 446 12.07 -18.80 -3.60
CA LYS A 446 11.67 -17.83 -4.64
C LYS A 446 10.24 -17.98 -5.14
N LYS A 447 9.42 -18.76 -4.43
CA LYS A 447 8.01 -18.95 -4.78
C LYS A 447 7.17 -17.83 -4.21
N ASN A 448 6.20 -17.39 -5.02
CA ASN A 448 5.11 -16.54 -4.55
C ASN A 448 4.36 -17.26 -3.44
N ARG A 449 4.28 -16.62 -2.27
CA ARG A 449 3.54 -17.12 -1.11
C ARG A 449 2.09 -16.70 -1.19
N PHE A 450 1.85 -15.42 -1.45
CA PHE A 450 0.52 -14.90 -1.71
C PHE A 450 0.59 -13.62 -2.54
N LEU A 451 -0.55 -13.28 -3.11
CA LEU A 451 -0.86 -11.96 -3.66
C LEU A 451 -2.19 -11.57 -3.01
N MET A 452 -2.32 -10.34 -2.55
CA MET A 452 -3.52 -9.83 -1.87
C MET A 452 -3.97 -8.55 -2.56
N ASP A 453 -5.26 -8.45 -2.87
CA ASP A 453 -5.83 -7.22 -3.42
C ASP A 453 -6.01 -6.20 -2.29
N THR A 454 -5.69 -4.93 -2.55
CA THR A 454 -5.77 -3.83 -1.59
C THR A 454 -6.74 -2.76 -2.09
N GLY A 455 -6.91 -1.70 -1.30
CA GLY A 455 -7.50 -0.45 -1.78
C GLY A 455 -6.65 0.23 -2.87
N SER A 456 -7.15 1.36 -3.37
CA SER A 456 -6.55 2.07 -4.52
C SER A 456 -5.23 2.76 -4.20
N ALA A 457 -4.24 2.60 -5.07
CA ALA A 457 -2.89 3.18 -4.98
C ALA A 457 -2.19 2.84 -3.66
N PRO A 458 -1.95 1.54 -3.37
CA PRO A 458 -1.20 1.15 -2.19
C PRO A 458 0.24 1.67 -2.29
N ASN A 459 0.81 2.13 -1.19
CA ASN A 459 2.11 2.81 -1.21
C ASN A 459 3.05 2.42 -0.06
N TRP A 460 2.55 1.85 1.03
CA TRP A 460 3.34 1.38 2.17
C TRP A 460 2.79 0.09 2.73
N SER A 461 3.67 -0.72 3.33
CA SER A 461 3.25 -1.83 4.18
C SER A 461 4.03 -1.87 5.49
N ALA A 462 3.37 -2.30 6.55
CA ALA A 462 3.98 -2.58 7.83
C ALA A 462 3.46 -3.93 8.33
N ILE A 463 4.30 -4.72 9.00
CA ILE A 463 3.89 -5.97 9.63
C ILE A 463 4.34 -6.01 11.08
N MET A 464 3.53 -6.64 11.92
CA MET A 464 3.94 -7.02 13.26
C MET A 464 5.08 -8.07 13.14
N GLY A 465 6.16 -7.86 13.90
CA GLY A 465 7.38 -8.67 13.78
C GLY A 465 8.42 -8.19 12.74
N ALA A 466 8.15 -7.15 11.94
CA ALA A 466 9.15 -6.57 11.05
C ALA A 466 10.45 -6.17 11.79
N ARG A 467 11.60 -6.40 11.15
CA ARG A 467 12.93 -5.90 11.56
C ARG A 467 13.35 -4.66 10.78
#